data_AF-A0A2N5FEF3-F1
#
_entry.id   AF-A0A2N5FEF3-F1
#
_cell.length_a   1.000
_cell.length_b   1.000
_cell.length_c   1.000
_cell.angle_alpha   90.00
_cell.angle_beta   90.00
_cell.angle_gamma   90.00
#
_symmetry.space_group_name_H-M   'P 1'
#
loop_
_entity.id
_entity.type
_entity.pdbx_description
1 polymer ?
#
loop_
_entity_poly.entity_id
_entity_poly.type
_entity_poly.pdbx_seq_one_letter_code
_entity_poly.pdbx_strand_id
1 'polypeptide(L)'
;MKKWKIAFITLLSLNLIFLLFVVVSPFLPAERPKTESTEKINSDTIPFTVSSSKKDLNQLINYYLVKEARADELNYRVELDEEVNLFGKVRAFNKEIDLTLSFDPQVKEDGNMLLKVKRLSIGRLPIPVPYVMSYIKKEYPLPEYVYIDPKNESIDVQITELKFKNNLRAKAESFDLKNDDIKFKLFVPMDLQD
;
A
#
# COMPACT_ATOMS: atom_id res chain seq x y z
N MET A 1 30.61 -44.05 -45.25
CA MET A 1 31.53 -43.01 -44.72
C MET A 1 32.31 -43.58 -43.55
N LYS A 2 33.63 -43.35 -43.46
CA LYS A 2 34.52 -43.99 -42.49
C LYS A 2 34.08 -43.64 -41.05
N LYS A 3 33.79 -44.63 -40.20
CA LYS A 3 33.25 -44.49 -38.83
C LYS A 3 34.02 -43.48 -37.96
N TRP A 4 35.33 -43.36 -38.18
CA TRP A 4 36.19 -42.40 -37.48
C TRP A 4 35.90 -40.93 -37.83
N LYS A 5 35.51 -40.63 -39.07
CA LYS A 5 35.13 -39.26 -39.47
C LYS A 5 33.84 -38.81 -38.78
N ILE A 6 32.91 -39.74 -38.58
CA ILE A 6 31.65 -39.47 -37.87
C ILE A 6 31.94 -39.22 -36.39
N ALA A 7 32.75 -40.07 -35.75
CA ALA A 7 33.16 -39.88 -34.34
C ALA A 7 33.85 -38.52 -34.11
N PHE A 8 34.71 -38.08 -35.03
CA PHE A 8 35.38 -36.79 -34.95
C PHE A 8 34.39 -35.61 -35.07
N ILE A 9 33.46 -35.67 -36.03
CA ILE A 9 32.47 -34.61 -36.23
C ILE A 9 31.50 -34.54 -35.03
N THR A 10 31.10 -35.68 -34.48
CA THR A 10 30.25 -35.73 -33.27
C THR A 10 30.96 -35.08 -32.07
N LEU A 11 32.24 -35.41 -31.86
CA LEU A 11 33.01 -34.88 -30.74
C LEU A 11 33.26 -33.36 -30.88
N LEU A 12 33.51 -32.89 -32.10
CA LEU A 12 33.69 -31.48 -32.41
C LEU A 12 32.40 -30.68 -32.16
N SER A 13 31.25 -31.20 -32.59
CA SER A 13 29.96 -30.56 -32.38
C SER A 13 29.60 -30.46 -30.90
N LEU A 14 29.87 -31.50 -30.11
CA LEU A 14 29.62 -31.49 -28.67
C LEU A 14 30.46 -30.44 -27.93
N ASN A 15 31.75 -30.31 -28.29
CA ASN A 15 32.62 -29.27 -27.72
C ASN A 15 32.12 -27.86 -28.07
N LEU A 16 31.63 -27.67 -29.30
CA LEU A 16 31.12 -26.38 -29.74
C LEU A 16 29.84 -25.97 -28.98
N ILE A 17 28.94 -26.92 -28.73
CA ILE A 17 27.72 -26.70 -27.93
C ILE A 17 28.09 -26.35 -26.48
N PHE A 18 29.04 -27.08 -25.89
CA PHE A 18 29.49 -26.80 -24.53
C PHE A 18 30.11 -25.40 -24.40
N LEU A 19 30.95 -25.01 -25.37
CA LEU A 19 31.55 -23.69 -25.40
C LEU A 19 30.49 -22.58 -25.55
N LEU A 20 29.49 -22.80 -26.42
CA LEU A 20 28.38 -21.86 -26.59
C LEU A 20 27.56 -21.72 -25.31
N PHE A 21 27.28 -22.82 -24.61
CA PHE A 21 26.54 -22.82 -23.34
C PHE A 21 27.27 -22.01 -22.27
N VAL A 22 28.58 -22.17 -22.13
CA VAL A 22 29.38 -21.39 -21.17
C VAL A 22 29.34 -19.90 -21.51
N VAL A 23 29.45 -19.54 -22.79
CA VAL A 23 29.46 -18.14 -23.25
C VAL A 23 28.09 -17.48 -23.09
N VAL A 24 26.99 -18.22 -23.30
CA VAL A 24 25.62 -17.70 -23.18
C VAL A 24 25.13 -17.69 -21.72
N SER A 25 25.68 -18.58 -20.86
CA SER A 25 25.26 -18.69 -19.45
C SER A 25 25.25 -17.37 -18.65
N PRO A 26 26.22 -16.43 -18.78
CA PRO A 26 26.17 -15.16 -18.04
C PRO A 26 25.16 -14.15 -18.60
N PHE A 27 24.64 -14.35 -19.82
CA PHE A 27 23.65 -13.47 -20.46
C PHE A 27 22.21 -13.94 -20.27
N LEU A 28 22.01 -15.15 -19.75
CA LEU A 28 20.68 -15.61 -19.35
C LEU A 28 20.25 -14.83 -18.09
N PRO A 29 19.06 -14.21 -18.09
CA PRO A 29 18.55 -13.54 -16.90
C PRO A 29 18.38 -14.58 -15.80
N ALA A 30 19.21 -14.49 -14.76
CA ALA A 30 19.00 -15.27 -13.56
C ALA A 30 17.65 -14.87 -12.97
N GLU A 31 16.72 -15.82 -12.82
CA GLU A 31 15.65 -15.70 -11.84
C GLU A 31 16.33 -15.59 -10.48
N ARG A 32 16.52 -14.35 -10.03
CA ARG A 32 17.04 -14.08 -8.70
C ARG A 32 16.02 -14.71 -7.75
N PRO A 33 16.44 -15.57 -6.79
CA PRO A 33 15.57 -15.84 -5.65
C PRO A 33 15.19 -14.46 -5.11
N LYS A 34 13.89 -14.26 -4.88
CA LYS A 34 13.31 -13.02 -4.34
C LYS A 34 14.00 -12.77 -3.01
N THR A 35 15.15 -12.10 -3.09
CA THR A 35 15.86 -11.56 -1.96
C THR A 35 14.90 -10.51 -1.50
N GLU A 36 14.21 -10.79 -0.39
CA GLU A 36 13.54 -9.76 0.37
C GLU A 36 14.47 -8.57 0.35
N SER A 37 13.99 -7.48 -0.25
CA SER A 37 14.74 -6.24 -0.29
C SER A 37 14.99 -5.91 1.17
N THR A 38 16.16 -6.27 1.69
CA THR A 38 16.69 -5.72 2.91
C THR A 38 16.89 -4.26 2.53
N GLU A 39 15.81 -3.49 2.70
CA GLU A 39 15.89 -2.05 2.82
C GLU A 39 17.11 -1.80 3.67
N LYS A 40 18.05 -1.01 3.14
CA LYS A 40 19.22 -0.60 3.87
C LYS A 40 18.75 -0.18 5.26
N ILE A 41 18.99 -1.04 6.24
CA ILE A 41 18.80 -0.70 7.64
C ILE A 41 19.89 0.34 7.82
N ASN A 42 19.49 1.62 7.72
CA ASN A 42 20.29 2.68 8.28
C ASN A 42 20.57 2.22 9.70
N SER A 43 21.85 2.15 10.07
CA SER A 43 22.36 1.62 11.33
C SER A 43 21.76 2.26 12.57
N ASP A 44 20.91 3.27 12.41
CA ASP A 44 20.41 4.16 13.45
C ASP A 44 18.93 3.91 13.77
N THR A 45 18.28 2.91 13.14
CA THR A 45 16.88 2.55 13.44
C THR A 45 16.69 1.07 13.67
N ILE A 46 15.96 0.70 14.73
CA ILE A 46 15.59 -0.68 15.05
C ILE A 46 14.16 -0.94 14.54
N PRO A 47 13.94 -1.97 13.72
CA PRO A 47 12.60 -2.36 13.30
C PRO A 47 11.88 -3.20 14.36
N PHE A 48 10.64 -2.84 14.68
CA PHE A 48 9.70 -3.59 15.50
C PHE A 48 8.45 -3.91 14.70
N THR A 49 8.04 -5.17 14.66
CA THR A 49 6.72 -5.53 14.14
C THR A 49 5.71 -5.43 15.28
N VAL A 50 4.67 -4.63 15.08
CA VAL A 50 3.55 -4.47 16.00
C VAL A 50 2.28 -4.96 15.33
N SER A 51 1.41 -5.60 16.11
CA SER A 51 0.06 -5.98 15.68
C SER A 51 -0.97 -5.14 16.42
N SER A 52 -2.09 -4.86 15.76
CA SER A 52 -3.23 -4.15 16.34
C SER A 52 -4.52 -4.92 16.06
N SER A 53 -5.55 -4.69 16.85
CA SER A 53 -6.92 -5.07 16.48
C SER A 53 -7.56 -4.02 15.58
N LYS A 54 -8.57 -4.40 14.81
CA LYS A 54 -9.46 -3.50 14.05
C LYS A 54 -10.02 -2.42 14.93
N LYS A 55 -10.47 -2.77 16.14
CA LYS A 55 -11.09 -1.83 17.07
C LYS A 55 -10.11 -0.75 17.50
N ASP A 56 -8.92 -1.15 17.96
CA ASP A 56 -7.93 -0.21 18.47
C ASP A 56 -7.39 0.69 17.35
N LEU A 57 -7.15 0.12 16.16
CA LEU A 57 -6.73 0.90 15.02
C LEU A 57 -7.83 1.87 14.57
N ASN A 58 -9.09 1.43 14.54
CA ASN A 58 -10.20 2.30 14.17
C ASN A 58 -10.33 3.50 15.13
N GLN A 59 -10.13 3.27 16.43
CA GLN A 59 -10.09 4.36 17.42
C GLN A 59 -8.93 5.33 17.16
N LEU A 60 -7.75 4.79 16.87
CA LEU A 60 -6.56 5.59 16.55
C LEU A 60 -6.78 6.45 15.30
N ILE A 61 -7.33 5.87 14.23
CA ILE A 61 -7.63 6.59 12.98
C ILE A 61 -8.57 7.76 13.26
N ASN A 62 -9.71 7.50 13.93
CA ASN A 62 -10.70 8.56 14.18
C ASN A 62 -10.15 9.67 15.08
N TYR A 63 -9.28 9.35 16.05
CA TYR A 63 -8.60 10.36 16.86
C TYR A 63 -7.76 11.31 15.99
N TYR A 64 -6.98 10.79 15.04
CA TYR A 64 -6.15 11.60 14.16
C TYR A 64 -6.97 12.35 13.10
N LEU A 65 -8.08 11.79 12.62
CA LEU A 65 -8.98 12.49 11.69
C LEU A 65 -9.59 13.74 12.32
N VAL A 66 -9.97 13.68 13.60
CA VAL A 66 -10.43 14.87 14.35
C VAL A 66 -9.28 15.87 14.51
N LYS A 67 -8.11 15.40 14.92
CA LYS A 67 -6.96 16.26 15.25
C LYS A 67 -6.34 16.96 14.05
N GLU A 68 -6.25 16.30 12.90
CA GLU A 68 -5.47 16.79 11.74
C GLU A 68 -6.33 17.07 10.50
N ALA A 69 -7.56 16.55 10.45
CA ALA A 69 -8.42 16.65 9.27
C ALA A 69 -9.86 17.11 9.58
N ARG A 70 -10.06 17.77 10.74
CA ARG A 70 -11.30 18.46 11.15
C ARG A 70 -12.56 17.60 11.02
N ALA A 71 -12.43 16.31 11.35
CA ALA A 71 -13.51 15.34 11.13
C ALA A 71 -14.76 15.60 11.97
N ASP A 72 -14.61 16.23 13.13
CA ASP A 72 -15.70 16.70 13.98
C ASP A 72 -16.49 17.83 13.32
N GLU A 73 -15.81 18.81 12.73
CA GLU A 73 -16.46 19.92 12.04
C GLU A 73 -17.15 19.48 10.74
N LEU A 74 -16.51 18.55 10.02
CA LEU A 74 -16.97 18.05 8.73
C LEU A 74 -17.87 16.82 8.85
N ASN A 75 -18.19 16.39 10.08
CA ASN A 75 -19.09 15.28 10.41
C ASN A 75 -18.82 13.99 9.61
N TYR A 76 -17.56 13.54 9.59
CA TYR A 76 -17.20 12.26 9.00
C TYR A 76 -16.41 11.38 9.96
N ARG A 77 -16.46 10.07 9.73
CA ARG A 77 -15.77 9.04 10.52
C ARG A 77 -15.36 7.87 9.64
N VAL A 78 -14.35 7.14 10.09
CA VAL A 78 -13.94 5.87 9.49
C VAL A 78 -14.38 4.72 10.40
N GLU A 79 -14.71 3.60 9.80
CA GLU A 79 -15.03 2.35 10.48
C GLU A 79 -14.35 1.19 9.76
N LEU A 80 -13.58 0.40 10.52
CA LEU A 80 -12.93 -0.81 10.03
C LEU A 80 -13.83 -2.01 10.37
N ASP A 81 -14.41 -2.66 9.35
CA ASP A 81 -15.20 -3.88 9.51
C ASP A 81 -14.60 -5.04 8.69
N GLU A 82 -15.28 -5.56 7.66
CA GLU A 82 -14.66 -6.40 6.62
C GLU A 82 -13.95 -5.56 5.55
N GLU A 83 -14.31 -4.28 5.48
CA GLU A 83 -13.84 -3.27 4.54
C GLU A 83 -13.56 -1.97 5.32
N VAL A 84 -12.85 -1.04 4.69
CA VAL A 84 -12.70 0.31 5.25
C VAL A 84 -13.92 1.13 4.84
N ASN A 85 -14.76 1.52 5.79
CA ASN A 85 -15.94 2.33 5.53
C ASN A 85 -15.71 3.77 6.00
N LEU A 86 -15.99 4.73 5.14
CA LEU A 86 -16.05 6.15 5.47
C LEU A 86 -17.50 6.58 5.44
N PHE A 87 -17.98 7.08 6.59
CA PHE A 87 -19.29 7.68 6.74
C PHE A 87 -19.13 9.18 6.87
N GLY A 88 -19.89 9.94 6.09
CA GLY A 88 -19.89 11.39 6.17
C GLY A 88 -21.24 11.97 5.81
N LYS A 89 -21.35 13.29 5.88
CA LYS A 89 -22.52 14.02 5.44
C LYS A 89 -22.14 15.07 4.41
N VAL A 90 -22.96 15.20 3.37
CA VAL A 90 -22.82 16.24 2.37
C VAL A 90 -24.09 17.08 2.30
N ARG A 91 -23.95 18.40 2.11
CA ARG A 91 -25.09 19.29 1.94
C ARG A 91 -25.42 19.44 0.46
N ALA A 92 -26.57 18.92 0.05
CA ALA A 92 -27.08 19.06 -1.32
C ALA A 92 -28.57 19.39 -1.28
N PHE A 93 -29.04 20.25 -2.19
CA PHE A 93 -30.46 20.68 -2.25
C PHE A 93 -31.00 21.21 -0.90
N ASN A 94 -30.14 21.91 -0.15
CA ASN A 94 -30.46 22.42 1.18
C ASN A 94 -30.85 21.35 2.22
N LYS A 95 -30.45 20.09 1.98
CA LYS A 95 -30.61 18.96 2.89
C LYS A 95 -29.24 18.33 3.17
N GLU A 96 -29.09 17.75 4.36
CA GLU A 96 -27.98 16.85 4.66
C GLU A 96 -28.30 15.47 4.09
N ILE A 97 -27.34 14.89 3.38
CA ILE A 97 -27.45 13.56 2.80
C ILE A 97 -26.27 12.74 3.32
N ASP A 98 -26.58 11.53 3.82
CA ASP A 98 -25.57 10.58 4.26
C ASP A 98 -24.77 10.07 3.05
N LEU A 99 -23.46 10.15 3.20
CA LEU A 99 -22.46 9.64 2.27
C LEU A 99 -21.81 8.42 2.91
N THR A 100 -21.75 7.32 2.19
CA THR A 100 -20.97 6.13 2.56
C THR A 100 -20.06 5.74 1.42
N LEU A 101 -18.77 5.60 1.73
CA LEU A 101 -17.74 5.10 0.84
C LEU A 101 -17.14 3.84 1.46
N SER A 102 -17.18 2.72 0.75
CA SER A 102 -16.50 1.50 1.17
C SER A 102 -15.28 1.28 0.28
N PHE A 103 -14.15 0.97 0.90
CA PHE A 103 -12.88 0.73 0.22
C PHE A 103 -12.36 -0.68 0.48
N ASP A 104 -11.70 -1.22 -0.54
CA ASP A 104 -10.88 -2.42 -0.47
C ASP A 104 -9.42 -2.02 -0.22
N PRO A 105 -8.86 -2.29 0.98
CA PRO A 105 -7.49 -1.90 1.32
C PRO A 105 -6.47 -2.89 0.74
N GLN A 106 -5.40 -2.35 0.17
CA GLN A 106 -4.29 -3.13 -0.40
C GLN A 106 -2.97 -2.56 0.09
N VAL A 107 -2.18 -3.38 0.81
CA VAL A 107 -0.82 -3.03 1.20
C VAL A 107 0.08 -3.13 -0.04
N LYS A 108 0.79 -2.05 -0.37
CA LYS A 108 1.76 -1.98 -1.46
C LYS A 108 3.12 -2.52 -1.01
N GLU A 109 3.96 -2.91 -1.96
CA GLU A 109 5.29 -3.47 -1.68
C GLU A 109 6.22 -2.52 -0.91
N ASP A 110 6.00 -1.21 -1.01
CA ASP A 110 6.74 -0.16 -0.31
C ASP A 110 6.28 0.06 1.15
N GLY A 111 5.24 -0.67 1.58
CA GLY A 111 4.64 -0.54 2.91
C GLY A 111 3.61 0.58 3.03
N ASN A 112 3.23 1.21 1.92
CA ASN A 112 2.14 2.18 1.86
C ASN A 112 0.81 1.48 1.57
N MET A 113 -0.30 2.22 1.66
CA MET A 113 -1.65 1.67 1.52
C MET A 113 -2.36 2.26 0.31
N LEU A 114 -2.95 1.40 -0.50
CA LEU A 114 -3.87 1.75 -1.57
C LEU A 114 -5.29 1.36 -1.17
N LEU A 115 -6.19 2.33 -1.10
CA LEU A 115 -7.61 2.13 -0.83
C LEU A 115 -8.38 2.27 -2.14
N LYS A 116 -8.89 1.16 -2.69
CA LYS A 116 -9.71 1.20 -3.91
C LYS A 116 -11.18 1.33 -3.53
N VAL A 117 -11.91 2.25 -4.16
CA VAL A 117 -13.35 2.36 -3.93
C VAL A 117 -14.03 1.08 -4.41
N LYS A 118 -14.80 0.47 -3.52
CA LYS A 118 -15.62 -0.70 -3.81
C LYS A 118 -17.08 -0.32 -3.99
N ARG A 119 -17.58 0.59 -3.14
CA ARG A 119 -18.96 1.08 -3.19
C ARG A 119 -19.03 2.54 -2.77
N LEU A 120 -19.95 3.26 -3.39
CA LEU A 120 -20.36 4.61 -3.04
C LEU A 120 -21.88 4.64 -2.90
N SER A 121 -22.37 5.24 -1.81
CA SER A 121 -23.78 5.51 -1.59
C SER A 121 -23.97 6.96 -1.14
N ILE A 122 -24.82 7.70 -1.86
CA ILE A 122 -25.28 9.05 -1.50
C ILE A 122 -26.79 9.06 -1.64
N GLY A 123 -27.49 8.75 -0.55
CA GLY A 123 -28.94 8.54 -0.58
C GLY A 123 -29.36 7.56 -1.68
N ARG A 124 -30.14 8.04 -2.67
CA ARG A 124 -30.62 7.25 -3.82
C ARG A 124 -30.10 7.77 -5.17
N LEU A 125 -29.08 8.63 -5.14
CA LEU A 125 -28.58 9.31 -6.33
C LEU A 125 -27.51 8.45 -7.03
N PRO A 126 -27.62 8.21 -8.35
CA PRO A 126 -26.57 7.51 -9.11
C PRO A 126 -25.47 8.49 -9.52
N ILE A 127 -24.66 8.93 -8.56
CA ILE A 127 -23.55 9.85 -8.83
C ILE A 127 -22.27 9.03 -9.14
N PRO A 128 -21.53 9.36 -10.20
CA PRO A 128 -20.29 8.65 -10.49
C PRO A 128 -19.21 8.95 -9.43
N VAL A 129 -18.49 7.91 -9.00
CA VAL A 129 -17.45 7.97 -7.98
C VAL A 129 -16.39 9.07 -8.22
N PRO A 130 -15.86 9.26 -9.45
CA PRO A 130 -14.84 10.28 -9.70
C PRO A 130 -15.27 11.70 -9.35
N TYR A 131 -16.55 12.05 -9.49
CA TYR A 131 -17.04 13.39 -9.16
C TYR A 131 -17.01 13.63 -7.66
N VAL A 132 -17.43 12.63 -6.87
CA VAL A 132 -17.43 12.72 -5.41
C VAL A 132 -16.01 12.79 -4.88
N MET A 133 -15.11 11.95 -5.39
CA MET A 133 -13.70 11.98 -5.00
C MET A 133 -13.02 13.30 -5.37
N SER A 134 -13.34 13.87 -6.54
CA SER A 134 -12.85 15.20 -6.94
C SER A 134 -13.33 16.31 -6.02
N TYR A 135 -14.59 16.23 -5.57
CA TYR A 135 -15.15 17.15 -4.59
C TYR A 135 -14.44 17.03 -3.23
N ILE A 136 -14.28 15.81 -2.71
CA ILE A 136 -13.58 15.56 -1.44
C ILE A 136 -12.16 16.12 -1.49
N LYS A 137 -11.41 15.82 -2.57
CA LYS A 137 -10.06 16.31 -2.79
C LYS A 137 -9.94 17.84 -2.75
N LYS A 138 -10.99 18.56 -3.17
CA LYS A 138 -11.00 20.01 -3.26
C LYS A 138 -11.45 20.68 -1.96
N GLU A 139 -12.47 20.13 -1.31
CA GLU A 139 -13.17 20.80 -0.21
C GLU A 139 -12.68 20.37 1.18
N TYR A 140 -12.02 19.21 1.29
CA TYR A 140 -11.56 18.68 2.58
C TYR A 140 -10.06 18.94 2.76
N PRO A 141 -9.63 19.37 3.96
CA PRO A 141 -8.21 19.49 4.29
C PRO A 141 -7.63 18.09 4.43
N LEU A 142 -6.93 17.63 3.41
CA LEU A 142 -6.23 16.35 3.41
C LEU A 142 -4.80 16.54 3.92
N PRO A 143 -4.31 15.67 4.82
CA PRO A 143 -2.90 15.65 5.20
C PRO A 143 -2.00 15.37 3.99
N GLU A 144 -0.74 15.83 4.05
CA GLU A 144 0.22 15.70 2.93
C GLU A 144 0.43 14.25 2.48
N TYR A 145 0.26 13.29 3.38
CA TYR A 145 0.45 11.86 3.12
C TYR A 145 -0.80 11.16 2.54
N VAL A 146 -1.88 11.87 2.23
CA VAL A 146 -3.12 11.31 1.64
C VAL A 146 -3.36 11.88 0.25
N TYR A 147 -3.33 10.99 -0.75
CA TYR A 147 -3.49 11.36 -2.16
C TYR A 147 -4.74 10.72 -2.74
N ILE A 148 -5.68 11.54 -3.19
CA ILE A 148 -6.89 11.07 -3.87
C ILE A 148 -6.66 11.10 -5.39
N ASP A 149 -6.91 9.95 -6.03
CA ASP A 149 -7.00 9.78 -7.48
C ASP A 149 -8.44 9.47 -7.89
N PRO A 150 -9.22 10.51 -8.27
CA PRO A 150 -10.59 10.31 -8.70
C PRO A 150 -10.72 9.49 -9.99
N LYS A 151 -9.70 9.49 -10.86
CA LYS A 151 -9.76 8.81 -12.16
C LYS A 151 -9.64 7.31 -11.98
N ASN A 152 -8.78 6.88 -11.07
CA ASN A 152 -8.58 5.47 -10.74
C ASN A 152 -9.46 4.98 -9.58
N GLU A 153 -10.35 5.85 -9.09
CA GLU A 153 -11.24 5.57 -7.96
C GLU A 153 -10.48 5.04 -6.74
N SER A 154 -9.33 5.65 -6.44
CA SER A 154 -8.42 5.20 -5.38
C SER A 154 -7.89 6.31 -4.50
N ILE A 155 -7.47 5.94 -3.29
CA ILE A 155 -6.77 6.80 -2.34
C ILE A 155 -5.45 6.12 -1.97
N ASP A 156 -4.35 6.81 -2.20
CA ASP A 156 -3.02 6.39 -1.79
C ASP A 156 -2.68 7.07 -0.45
N VAL A 157 -2.44 6.26 0.58
CA VAL A 157 -2.00 6.71 1.90
C VAL A 157 -0.53 6.34 2.08
N GLN A 158 0.32 7.36 2.13
CA GLN A 158 1.77 7.23 2.32
C GLN A 158 2.09 7.04 3.81
N ILE A 159 1.88 5.84 4.33
CA ILE A 159 2.19 5.46 5.72
C ILE A 159 3.66 5.74 6.06
N THR A 160 4.57 5.58 5.09
CA THR A 160 6.01 5.84 5.25
C THR A 160 6.34 7.31 5.50
N GLU A 161 5.44 8.22 5.13
CA GLU A 161 5.62 9.67 5.26
C GLU A 161 4.97 10.23 6.52
N LEU A 162 4.31 9.39 7.33
CA LEU A 162 3.75 9.79 8.61
C LEU A 162 4.85 10.30 9.54
N LYS A 163 4.78 11.59 9.89
CA LYS A 163 5.70 12.24 10.82
C LYS A 163 5.14 12.13 12.24
N PHE A 164 5.63 11.15 12.99
CA PHE A 164 5.39 11.09 14.42
C PHE A 164 6.33 12.05 15.16
N LYS A 165 5.94 12.52 16.36
CA LYS A 165 6.71 13.50 17.15
C LYS A 165 8.17 13.12 17.43
N ASN A 166 8.52 11.83 17.34
CA ASN A 166 9.85 11.30 17.71
C ASN A 166 10.59 10.71 16.49
N ASN A 167 10.34 11.21 15.29
CA ASN A 167 10.93 10.70 14.04
C ASN A 167 10.72 9.19 13.81
N LEU A 168 9.71 8.59 14.47
CA LEU A 168 9.29 7.22 14.19
C LEU A 168 8.84 7.15 12.74
N ARG A 169 9.13 6.03 12.09
CA ARG A 169 8.60 5.73 10.75
C ARG A 169 7.81 4.44 10.83
N ALA A 170 6.78 4.32 10.02
CA ALA A 170 5.92 3.15 9.98
C ALA A 170 5.77 2.63 8.55
N LYS A 171 5.54 1.32 8.42
CA LYS A 171 5.16 0.63 7.19
C LYS A 171 4.07 -0.37 7.49
N ALA A 172 3.08 -0.50 6.62
CA ALA A 172 2.15 -1.61 6.67
C ALA A 172 2.83 -2.90 6.19
N GLU A 173 2.62 -3.98 6.93
CA GLU A 173 3.15 -5.31 6.61
C GLU A 173 2.02 -6.28 6.26
N SER A 174 0.92 -6.26 7.03
CA SER A 174 -0.31 -6.99 6.74
C SER A 174 -1.52 -6.13 7.12
N PHE A 175 -2.58 -6.21 6.33
CA PHE A 175 -3.83 -5.49 6.59
C PHE A 175 -5.04 -6.31 6.12
N ASP A 176 -5.32 -7.39 6.84
CA ASP A 176 -6.49 -8.22 6.59
C ASP A 176 -7.57 -7.93 7.64
N LEU A 177 -8.57 -7.15 7.22
CA LEU A 177 -9.71 -6.78 8.05
C LEU A 177 -10.64 -7.96 8.34
N LYS A 178 -10.71 -8.98 7.47
CA LYS A 178 -11.60 -10.13 7.70
C LYS A 178 -11.08 -11.03 8.81
N ASN A 179 -9.77 -11.21 8.84
CA ASN A 179 -9.09 -12.06 9.82
C ASN A 179 -8.57 -11.28 11.05
N ASP A 180 -8.80 -9.96 11.12
CA ASP A 180 -8.26 -9.08 12.15
C ASP A 180 -6.71 -9.15 12.23
N ASP A 181 -6.05 -9.41 11.09
CA ASP A 181 -4.59 -9.47 10.97
C ASP A 181 -4.06 -8.14 10.45
N ILE A 182 -3.79 -7.24 11.38
CA ILE A 182 -3.27 -5.89 11.09
C ILE A 182 -1.89 -5.77 11.72
N LYS A 183 -0.86 -5.69 10.87
CA LYS A 183 0.55 -5.62 11.28
C LYS A 183 1.26 -4.46 10.61
N PHE A 184 2.06 -3.76 11.41
CA PHE A 184 2.92 -2.67 10.96
C PHE A 184 4.35 -2.90 11.42
N LYS A 185 5.30 -2.50 10.59
CA LYS A 185 6.71 -2.40 10.97
C LYS A 185 7.02 -0.96 11.35
N LEU A 186 7.41 -0.76 12.60
CA LEU A 186 7.82 0.53 13.15
C LEU A 186 9.35 0.58 13.19
N PHE A 187 9.91 1.70 12.74
CA PHE A 187 11.34 1.97 12.78
C PHE A 187 11.59 3.02 13.84
N VAL A 188 12.14 2.59 14.97
CA VAL A 188 12.45 3.44 16.11
C VAL A 188 13.89 3.94 15.97
N PRO A 189 14.14 5.27 15.96
CA PRO A 189 15.50 5.78 15.97
C PRO A 189 16.18 5.49 17.31
N MET A 190 17.45 5.12 17.27
CA MET A 190 18.25 4.86 18.47
C MET A 190 18.74 6.13 19.17
N ASP A 191 18.69 7.27 18.48
CA ASP A 191 18.92 8.58 19.08
C ASP A 191 17.61 9.05 19.73
N LEU A 192 17.42 8.68 21.00
CA LEU A 192 16.46 9.36 21.86
C LEU A 192 16.93 10.82 21.99
N GLN A 193 16.29 11.75 21.28
CA GLN A 193 16.49 13.17 21.53
C GLN A 193 16.03 13.48 22.96
N ASP A 194 16.98 13.93 23.79
CA ASP A 194 16.74 14.61 25.07
C ASP A 194 15.96 15.93 24.85
#